data_AF-A0A955JHC4-F1
#
_entry.id   AF-A0A955JHC4-F1
#
_cell.length_a   1.000
_cell.length_b   1.000
_cell.length_c   1.000
_cell.angle_alpha   90.00
_cell.angle_beta   90.00
_cell.angle_gamma   90.00
#
_symmetry.space_group_name_H-M   'P 1'
#
loop_
_entity.id
_entity.type
_entity.pdbx_description
1 polymer ?
#
loop_
_entity_poly.entity_id
_entity_poly.type
_entity_poly.pdbx_seq_one_letter_code
_entity_poly.pdbx_strand_id
1 'polypeptide(L)'
;MRLIVLYRPRSEHGRTVETFIQDYKYRHGDGRMEILDIDSRDGSATAMLYDVMQYPAILALANDGSVLQMWQGDSLPLMDEVASYTLNAA
;
A
#
# COMPACT_ATOMS: atom_id res chain seq x y z
N MET A 1 9.08 9.67 -3.00
CA MET A 1 8.20 8.94 -2.06
C MET A 1 7.58 7.80 -2.82
N ARG A 2 7.29 6.67 -2.16
CA ARG A 2 6.67 5.49 -2.79
C ARG A 2 5.60 4.88 -1.91
N LEU A 3 4.69 4.14 -2.51
CA LEU A 3 3.65 3.37 -1.84
C LEU A 3 3.94 1.89 -1.92
N ILE A 4 3.70 1.17 -0.84
CA ILE A 4 3.61 -0.29 -0.84
C ILE A 4 2.20 -0.67 -0.43
N VAL A 5 1.53 -1.49 -1.23
CA VAL A 5 0.26 -2.13 -0.88
C VAL A 5 0.53 -3.59 -0.60
N LEU A 6 0.27 -4.01 0.63
CA LEU A 6 0.52 -5.37 1.11
C LEU A 6 -0.82 -6.01 1.49
N TYR A 7 -1.18 -7.08 0.80
CA TYR A 7 -2.47 -7.74 0.99
C TYR A 7 -2.38 -9.21 0.63
N ARG A 8 -3.40 -9.99 1.03
CA ARG A 8 -3.56 -11.39 0.61
C ARG A 8 -4.50 -11.47 -0.59
N PRO A 9 -4.04 -11.85 -1.80
CA PRO A 9 -4.91 -12.13 -2.92
C PRO A 9 -5.88 -13.28 -2.61
N ARG A 10 -7.06 -13.29 -3.23
CA ARG A 10 -8.10 -14.32 -2.99
C ARG A 10 -8.51 -14.48 -1.51
N SER A 11 -8.47 -13.38 -0.76
CA SER A 11 -9.00 -13.28 0.61
C SER A 11 -10.30 -12.49 0.65
N GLU A 12 -10.93 -12.43 1.83
CA GLU A 12 -12.15 -11.65 2.07
C GLU A 12 -12.00 -10.18 1.67
N HIS A 13 -10.83 -9.58 1.96
CA HIS A 13 -10.52 -8.19 1.60
C HIS A 13 -9.89 -8.04 0.21
N GLY A 14 -9.52 -9.13 -0.47
CA GLY A 14 -8.73 -9.10 -1.70
C GLY A 14 -9.38 -8.26 -2.80
N ARG A 15 -10.67 -8.47 -3.06
CA ARG A 15 -11.42 -7.72 -4.08
C ARG A 15 -11.50 -6.22 -3.78
N THR A 16 -11.65 -5.85 -2.51
CA THR A 16 -11.72 -4.46 -2.08
C THR A 16 -10.38 -3.75 -2.33
N VAL A 17 -9.26 -4.41 -2.00
CA VAL A 17 -7.91 -3.88 -2.25
C VAL A 17 -7.61 -3.78 -3.74
N GLU A 18 -7.96 -4.81 -4.53
CA GLU A 18 -7.77 -4.81 -5.99
C GLU A 18 -8.54 -3.66 -6.67
N THR A 19 -9.78 -3.40 -6.22
CA THR A 19 -10.60 -2.30 -6.72
C THR A 19 -9.97 -0.95 -6.36
N PHE A 20 -9.52 -0.79 -5.11
CA PHE A 20 -8.82 0.43 -4.67
C PHE A 20 -7.56 0.69 -5.52
N ILE A 21 -6.73 -0.34 -5.74
CA ILE A 21 -5.52 -0.25 -6.57
C ILE A 21 -5.88 0.19 -7.99
N GLN A 22 -6.87 -0.47 -8.61
CA GLN A 22 -7.26 -0.18 -9.98
C GLN A 22 -7.74 1.27 -10.15
N ASP A 23 -8.61 1.73 -9.25
CA ASP A 23 -9.14 3.09 -9.26
C ASP A 23 -8.05 4.13 -8.97
N TYR A 24 -7.14 3.83 -8.03
CA TYR A 24 -6.00 4.69 -7.75
C TYR A 24 -5.11 4.86 -8.98
N LYS A 25 -4.74 3.75 -9.64
CA LYS A 25 -3.92 3.78 -10.86
C LYS A 25 -4.60 4.55 -11.98
N TYR A 26 -5.92 4.40 -12.12
CA TYR A 26 -6.70 5.13 -13.12
C TYR A 26 -6.67 6.66 -12.88
N ARG A 27 -6.78 7.11 -11.62
CA ARG A 27 -6.85 8.53 -11.27
C ARG A 27 -5.49 9.23 -11.16
N HIS A 28 -4.48 8.52 -10.64
CA HIS A 28 -3.20 9.12 -10.23
C HIS A 28 -1.98 8.49 -10.92
N GLY A 29 -2.16 7.42 -11.69
CA GLY A 29 -1.07 6.67 -12.33
C GLY A 29 -0.42 5.61 -11.42
N ASP A 30 0.52 4.85 -11.98
CA ASP A 30 1.11 3.66 -11.33
C ASP A 30 2.57 3.82 -10.89
N GLY A 31 3.25 4.90 -11.29
CA GLY A 31 4.72 4.98 -11.25
C GLY A 31 5.40 4.96 -9.88
N ARG A 32 4.64 4.94 -8.78
CA ARG A 32 5.17 4.98 -7.40
C ARG A 32 4.53 3.93 -6.48
N MET A 33 3.71 3.02 -7.01
CA MET A 33 3.00 2.00 -6.22
C MET A 33 3.59 0.61 -6.47
N GLU A 34 4.04 -0.03 -5.40
CA GLU A 34 4.46 -1.43 -5.36
C GLU A 34 3.35 -2.26 -4.71
N ILE A 35 3.04 -3.43 -5.28
CA ILE A 35 1.97 -4.31 -4.81
C ILE A 35 2.58 -5.65 -4.45
N LEU A 36 2.43 -6.06 -3.20
CA LEU A 36 3.00 -7.29 -2.67
C LEU A 36 1.90 -8.19 -2.11
N ASP A 37 2.02 -9.48 -2.43
CA ASP A 37 1.27 -10.54 -1.76
C ASP A 37 1.93 -10.84 -0.42
N ILE A 38 1.19 -10.74 0.68
CA ILE A 38 1.71 -11.01 2.03
C ILE A 38 2.22 -12.45 2.20
N ASP A 39 1.67 -13.41 1.46
CA ASP A 39 2.09 -14.81 1.55
C ASP A 39 3.33 -15.10 0.67
N SER A 40 3.80 -14.11 -0.10
CA SER A 40 5.09 -14.19 -0.80
C SER A 40 6.27 -13.94 0.14
N ARG A 41 7.46 -14.40 -0.25
CA ARG A 41 8.70 -14.17 0.51
C ARG A 41 8.96 -12.67 0.73
N ASP A 42 8.82 -11.88 -0.33
CA ASP A 42 9.10 -10.44 -0.27
C ASP A 42 8.02 -9.70 0.52
N GLY A 43 6.75 -10.10 0.38
CA GLY A 43 5.65 -9.53 1.17
C GLY A 43 5.80 -9.82 2.67
N SER A 44 6.08 -11.06 3.04
CA SER A 44 6.32 -11.43 4.44
C SER A 44 7.53 -10.71 5.04
N ALA A 45 8.65 -10.62 4.29
CA ALA A 45 9.82 -9.87 4.73
C ALA A 45 9.53 -8.37 4.88
N THR A 46 8.74 -7.80 3.97
CA THR A 46 8.33 -6.39 4.00
C THR A 46 7.41 -6.10 5.19
N ALA A 47 6.44 -6.98 5.48
CA ALA A 47 5.61 -6.87 6.69
C ALA A 47 6.46 -6.86 7.96
N MET A 48 7.43 -7.77 8.07
CA MET A 48 8.32 -7.82 9.22
C MET A 48 9.21 -6.58 9.31
N LEU A 49 9.74 -6.09 8.19
CA LEU A 49 10.62 -4.93 8.15
C LEU A 49 9.94 -3.65 8.65
N TYR A 50 8.67 -3.46 8.27
CA TYR A 50 7.90 -2.26 8.60
C TYR A 50 6.90 -2.45 9.74
N ASP A 51 6.99 -3.58 10.46
CA ASP A 51 6.15 -3.89 11.62
C ASP A 51 4.64 -3.87 11.32
N VAL A 52 4.25 -4.43 10.17
CA VAL A 52 2.84 -4.54 9.75
C VAL A 52 2.15 -5.62 10.58
N MET A 53 1.16 -5.22 11.38
CA MET A 53 0.46 -6.08 12.34
C MET A 53 -0.91 -6.55 11.85
N GLN A 54 -1.52 -5.82 10.92
CA GLN A 54 -2.84 -6.11 10.37
C GLN A 54 -2.83 -6.00 8.85
N TYR A 55 -3.69 -6.79 8.19
CA TYR A 55 -3.83 -6.80 6.74
C TYR A 55 -5.28 -6.52 6.34
N PRO A 56 -5.52 -5.86 5.20
CA PRO A 56 -4.51 -5.30 4.28
C PRO A 56 -3.76 -4.11 4.88
N ALA A 57 -2.62 -3.75 4.28
CA ALA A 57 -1.84 -2.58 4.67
C ALA A 57 -1.40 -1.76 3.46
N ILE A 58 -1.36 -0.43 3.63
CA ILE A 58 -0.82 0.53 2.67
C ILE A 58 0.23 1.36 3.42
N LEU A 59 1.44 1.43 2.88
CA LEU A 59 2.55 2.17 3.47
C LEU A 59 2.96 3.29 2.53
N ALA A 60 3.07 4.50 3.06
CA ALA A 60 3.72 5.63 2.39
C ALA A 60 5.14 5.78 2.93
N LEU A 61 6.12 5.70 2.03
CA LEU A 61 7.53 5.75 2.36
C LEU A 61 8.21 6.98 1.75
N ALA A 62 9.12 7.58 2.50
CA ALA A 62 10.07 8.56 1.98
C ALA A 62 11.11 7.90 1.07
N ASN A 63 11.93 8.72 0.40
CA ASN A 63 12.97 8.22 -0.52
C ASN A 63 14.08 7.42 0.20
N ASP A 64 14.28 7.67 1.49
CA ASP A 64 15.25 6.96 2.33
C ASP A 64 14.68 5.64 2.91
N GLY A 65 13.44 5.30 2.59
CA GLY A 65 12.76 4.11 3.10
C GLY A 65 12.11 4.30 4.48
N SER A 66 12.16 5.50 5.07
CA SER A 66 11.43 5.78 6.31
C SER A 66 9.91 5.76 6.10
N VAL A 67 9.17 5.25 7.09
CA VAL A 67 7.70 5.22 7.06
C VAL A 67 7.19 6.63 7.37
N LEU A 68 6.45 7.21 6.44
CA LEU A 68 5.77 8.49 6.62
C LEU A 68 4.35 8.31 7.16
N GLN A 69 3.67 7.26 6.69
CA GLN A 69 2.33 6.89 7.11
C GLN A 69 2.05 5.42 6.82
N MET A 70 1.23 4.79 7.66
CA MET A 70 0.80 3.41 7.49
C MET A 70 -0.69 3.28 7.84
N TRP A 71 -1.45 2.72 6.90
CA TRP A 71 -2.83 2.30 7.12
C TRP A 71 -2.87 0.79 7.11
N GLN A 72 -3.52 0.17 8.10
CA GLN A 72 -3.61 -1.29 8.22
C GLN A 72 -4.97 -1.71 8.79
N GLY A 73 -5.44 -2.88 8.37
CA GLY A 73 -6.73 -3.46 8.77
C GLY A 73 -7.87 -3.15 7.79
N ASP A 74 -9.11 -3.29 8.27
CA ASP A 74 -10.30 -3.39 7.41
C ASP A 74 -10.70 -2.10 6.70
N SER A 75 -10.30 -0.95 7.25
CA SER A 75 -10.63 0.37 6.71
C SER A 75 -9.52 0.87 5.82
N LEU A 76 -9.74 0.83 4.50
CA LEU A 76 -8.85 1.46 3.53
C LEU A 76 -8.89 2.98 3.66
N PRO A 77 -7.75 3.67 3.45
CA PRO A 77 -7.70 5.13 3.44
C PRO A 77 -8.43 5.73 2.24
N LEU A 78 -8.61 7.04 2.27
CA LEU A 78 -9.10 7.78 1.11
C LEU A 78 -8.02 7.84 0.02
N MET A 79 -8.42 7.76 -1.25
CA MET A 79 -7.48 7.84 -2.38
C MET A 79 -6.67 9.13 -2.38
N ASP A 80 -7.31 10.27 -2.14
CA ASP A 80 -6.62 11.57 -2.15
C ASP A 80 -5.64 11.69 -0.97
N GLU A 81 -5.92 11.03 0.15
CA GLU A 81 -5.01 10.95 1.29
C GLU A 81 -3.73 10.19 0.89
N VAL A 82 -3.88 9.03 0.27
CA VAL A 82 -2.77 8.23 -0.26
C VAL A 82 -2.02 8.99 -1.36
N ALA A 83 -2.75 9.65 -2.27
CA ALA A 83 -2.19 10.40 -3.38
C ALA A 83 -1.36 11.60 -2.92
N SER A 84 -1.71 12.22 -1.79
CA SER A 84 -0.97 13.34 -1.22
C SER A 84 0.52 13.02 -0.95
N TYR A 85 0.85 11.75 -0.68
CA TYR A 85 2.22 11.27 -0.46
C TYR A 85 2.97 10.94 -1.75
N THR A 86 2.28 10.76 -2.88
CA THR A 86 2.94 10.44 -4.16
C THR A 86 2.97 11.61 -5.12
N LEU A 87 2.01 12.54 -5.05
CA LEU A 87 1.92 13.67 -5.97
C LEU A 87 2.70 14.90 -5.49
N ASN A 88 2.88 15.09 -4.18
CA ASN A 88 3.60 16.23 -3.61
C ASN A 88 5.12 15.98 -3.41
N ALA A 89 5.66 14.88 -3.92
CA ALA A 89 7.11 14.67 -3.88
C ALA A 89 7.76 15.51 -4.98
N ALA A 90 8.10 16.75 -4.60
CA ALA A 90 8.98 17.66 -5.33
C ALA A 90 10.43 17.17 -5.33
#